data_AF-A0A9E2UE54-F1
#
_entry.id   AF-A0A9E2UE54-F1
#
_cell.length_a   1.000
_cell.length_b   1.000
_cell.length_c   1.000
_cell.angle_alpha   90.00
_cell.angle_beta   90.00
_cell.angle_gamma   90.00
#
_symmetry.space_group_name_H-M   'P 1'
#
loop_
_entity.id
_entity.type
_entity.pdbx_description
1 polymer ?
#
loop_
_entity_poly.entity_id
_entity_poly.type
_entity_poly.pdbx_seq_one_letter_code
_entity_poly.pdbx_strand_id
1 'polypeptide(L)'
;DGKTYDRVWAPGSSRVEPRQQVETVQTTTGTIERKIQAMLYGARTGAAPPAPATEYVLVCAVEQGDEAWIEVYAGIDINPAALTLPAVPLDS
;
A
#
# COMPACT_ATOMS: atom_id res chain seq x y z
N ASP A 1 23.30 1.87 4.88
CA ASP A 1 22.41 1.39 5.95
C ASP A 1 21.02 1.23 5.36
N GLY A 2 20.33 0.13 5.63
CA GLY A 2 19.09 -0.22 4.94
C GLY A 2 18.27 -1.20 5.76
N LYS A 3 16.94 -1.13 5.63
CA LYS A 3 16.01 -1.99 6.35
C LYS A 3 15.39 -3.00 5.40
N THR A 4 15.38 -4.27 5.82
CA THR A 4 14.72 -5.35 5.07
C THR A 4 13.25 -5.42 5.46
N TYR A 5 12.38 -5.63 4.47
CA TYR A 5 10.96 -5.86 4.65
C TYR A 5 10.60 -7.25 4.13
N ASP A 6 9.82 -7.98 4.90
CA ASP A 6 9.35 -9.31 4.54
C ASP A 6 8.07 -9.23 3.71
N ARG A 7 7.85 -10.21 2.83
CA ARG A 7 6.61 -10.29 2.04
C ARG A 7 5.42 -10.60 2.95
N VAL A 8 4.39 -9.77 2.92
CA VAL A 8 3.20 -9.91 3.78
C VAL A 8 2.15 -10.84 3.15
N TRP A 9 2.03 -10.83 1.82
CA TRP A 9 1.02 -11.64 1.10
C TRP A 9 1.48 -13.07 0.78
N ALA A 10 2.55 -13.56 1.40
CA ALA A 10 3.00 -14.95 1.27
C ALA A 10 2.43 -15.81 2.42
N PRO A 11 1.57 -16.82 2.18
CA PRO A 11 1.22 -17.79 3.20
C PRO A 11 2.39 -18.78 3.31
N GLY A 12 3.28 -18.55 4.28
CA GLY A 12 4.40 -19.43 4.59
C GLY A 12 5.72 -19.06 3.90
N SER A 13 6.65 -20.01 3.87
CA SER A 13 8.04 -19.80 3.44
C SER A 13 8.29 -19.94 1.94
N SER A 14 7.25 -20.20 1.13
CA SER A 14 7.38 -20.32 -0.33
C SER A 14 7.21 -18.96 -1.01
N ARG A 15 7.87 -18.79 -2.16
CA ARG A 15 7.72 -17.59 -2.99
C ARG A 15 6.30 -17.56 -3.57
N VAL A 16 5.61 -16.45 -3.34
CA VAL A 16 4.31 -16.14 -3.95
C VAL A 16 4.49 -15.06 -4.99
N GLU A 17 3.83 -15.24 -6.13
CA GLU A 17 3.84 -14.26 -7.22
C GLU A 17 3.10 -12.97 -6.80
N PRO A 18 3.51 -11.80 -7.33
CA PRO A 18 2.74 -10.56 -7.18
C PRO A 18 1.28 -10.73 -7.58
N ARG A 19 0.39 -10.00 -6.90
CA ARG A 19 -1.02 -9.95 -7.26
C ARG A 19 -1.19 -9.16 -8.54
N GLN A 20 -1.98 -9.69 -9.47
CA GLN A 20 -2.29 -9.02 -10.72
C GLN A 20 -3.58 -8.23 -10.58
N GLN A 21 -3.60 -7.00 -11.07
CA GLN A 21 -4.77 -6.14 -11.10
C GLN A 21 -4.83 -5.39 -12.43
N VAL A 22 -6.03 -5.23 -12.96
CA VAL A 22 -6.31 -4.35 -14.10
C VAL A 22 -7.22 -3.25 -13.61
N GLU A 23 -6.85 -2.01 -13.89
CA GLU A 23 -7.65 -0.85 -13.52
C GLU A 23 -8.03 -0.06 -14.75
N THR A 24 -9.28 0.40 -14.75
CA THR A 24 -9.79 1.35 -15.73
C THR A 24 -9.97 2.69 -15.02
N VAL A 25 -9.18 3.69 -15.41
CA VAL A 25 -9.21 5.03 -14.81
C VAL A 25 -9.88 5.99 -15.79
N GLN A 26 -10.95 6.64 -15.34
CA GLN A 26 -11.56 7.74 -16.08
C GLN A 26 -10.86 9.05 -15.74
N THR A 27 -10.38 9.73 -16.78
CA THR A 27 -9.73 11.04 -16.71
C THR A 27 -10.56 12.07 -17.48
N THR A 28 -10.26 13.34 -17.31
CA THR A 28 -10.90 14.41 -18.09
C THR A 28 -10.63 14.30 -19.59
N THR A 29 -9.57 13.59 -19.98
CA THR A 29 -9.15 13.40 -21.38
C THR A 29 -9.58 12.06 -21.97
N GLY A 30 -10.26 11.20 -21.19
CA GLY A 30 -10.72 9.88 -21.63
C GLY A 30 -10.46 8.77 -20.62
N THR A 31 -10.62 7.53 -21.06
CA THR A 31 -10.42 6.35 -20.24
C THR A 31 -9.06 5.73 -20.53
N ILE A 32 -8.29 5.44 -19.48
CA ILE A 32 -7.03 4.70 -19.57
C ILE A 32 -7.18 3.36 -18.86
N GLU A 33 -6.49 2.34 -19.36
CA GLU A 33 -6.37 1.04 -18.68
C GLU A 33 -4.92 0.86 -18.25
N ARG A 34 -4.71 0.40 -17.01
CA ARG A 34 -3.40 0.06 -16.48
C ARG A 34 -3.37 -1.37 -15.96
N LYS A 35 -2.30 -2.09 -16.26
CA LYS A 35 -2.01 -3.44 -15.74
C LYS A 35 -0.99 -3.31 -14.63
N ILE A 36 -1.28 -3.93 -13.49
CA ILE A 36 -0.49 -3.77 -12.27
C ILE A 36 -0.10 -5.15 -11.73
N GLN A 37 1.16 -5.30 -11.36
CA GLN A 37 1.68 -6.39 -10.53
C GLN A 37 2.08 -5.82 -9.17
N ALA A 38 1.41 -6.23 -8.10
CA ALA A 38 1.58 -5.64 -6.77
C ALA A 38 2.06 -6.66 -5.72
N MET A 39 2.97 -6.25 -4.85
CA MET A 39 3.40 -7.02 -3.68
C MET A 39 3.53 -6.12 -2.46
N LEU A 40 2.95 -6.56 -1.34
CA LEU A 40 3.05 -5.89 -0.05
C LEU A 40 4.20 -6.45 0.77
N TYR A 41 5.02 -5.56 1.30
CA TYR A 41 6.12 -5.85 2.21
C TYR A 41 5.87 -5.18 3.55
N GLY A 42 6.39 -5.75 4.64
CA GLY A 42 6.16 -5.26 5.99
C GLY A 42 7.36 -5.50 6.90
N ALA A 43 7.55 -4.60 7.86
CA ALA A 43 8.56 -4.72 8.90
C ALA A 43 8.05 -4.12 10.22
N ARG A 44 8.61 -4.61 11.34
CA ARG A 44 8.34 -4.01 12.66
C ARG A 44 8.87 -2.58 12.70
N THR A 45 8.09 -1.64 13.25
CA THR A 45 8.56 -0.25 13.46
C THR A 45 9.59 -0.17 14.59
N GLY A 46 9.44 -1.02 15.61
CA GLY A 46 10.26 -0.98 16.84
C GLY A 46 9.90 0.15 17.80
N ALA A 47 8.85 0.92 17.50
CA ALA A 47 8.40 2.03 18.34
C ALA A 47 7.57 1.54 19.54
N ALA A 48 7.59 2.31 20.63
CA ALA A 48 6.80 2.01 21.83
C ALA A 48 5.31 2.36 21.63
N PRO A 49 4.37 1.67 22.30
CA PRO A 49 2.95 2.03 22.28
C PRO A 49 2.75 3.50 22.70
N PRO A 50 1.79 4.23 22.09
CA PRO A 50 0.74 3.76 21.19
C PRO A 50 1.11 3.75 19.70
N ALA A 51 2.40 3.80 19.34
CA ALA A 51 2.81 3.81 17.94
C ALA A 51 2.41 2.54 17.17
N PRO A 52 2.15 2.65 15.84
CA PRO A 52 1.94 1.49 14.98
C PRO A 52 3.05 0.45 15.10
N ALA A 53 2.68 -0.82 15.18
CA ALA A 53 3.64 -1.91 15.36
C ALA A 53 4.35 -2.32 14.06
N THR A 54 3.71 -2.07 12.91
CA THR A 54 4.16 -2.50 11.59
C THR A 54 4.07 -1.34 10.59
N GLU A 55 5.14 -1.17 9.83
CA GLU A 55 5.19 -0.33 8.65
C GLU A 55 5.21 -1.22 7.41
N TYR A 56 4.64 -0.69 6.33
CA TYR A 56 4.41 -1.43 5.09
C TYR A 56 4.93 -0.64 3.90
N VAL A 57 5.38 -1.38 2.89
CA VAL A 57 5.72 -0.88 1.58
C VAL A 57 4.96 -1.69 0.55
N LEU A 58 4.04 -1.07 -0.19
CA LEU A 58 3.41 -1.67 -1.36
C LEU A 58 4.21 -1.26 -2.59
N VAL A 59 4.70 -2.25 -3.32
CA VAL A 59 5.42 -2.05 -4.58
C VAL A 59 4.54 -2.54 -5.72
N CYS A 60 4.33 -1.67 -6.70
CA CYS A 60 3.54 -1.95 -7.90
C CYS A 60 4.41 -1.74 -9.14
N ALA A 61 4.51 -2.76 -10.00
CA ALA A 61 4.96 -2.57 -11.37
C ALA A 61 3.73 -2.29 -12.24
N VAL A 62 3.75 -1.18 -12.97
CA VAL A 62 2.61 -0.69 -13.74
C VAL A 62 2.98 -0.59 -15.21
N GLU A 63 2.09 -1.07 -16.08
CA GLU A 63 2.12 -0.88 -17.52
C GLU A 63 0.86 -0.13 -17.96
N GLN A 64 1.02 0.92 -18.76
CA GLN A 64 -0.08 1.71 -19.32
C GLN A 64 0.30 2.21 -20.72
N GLY A 65 -0.43 1.78 -21.74
CA GLY A 65 -0.06 2.09 -23.13
C GLY A 65 1.34 1.58 -23.45
N ASP A 66 2.22 2.50 -23.89
CA ASP A 66 3.63 2.21 -24.21
C ASP A 66 4.60 2.57 -23.06
N GLU A 67 4.06 2.89 -21.88
CA GLU A 67 4.83 3.31 -20.70
C GLU A 67 4.80 2.25 -19.59
N ALA A 68 5.87 2.20 -18.81
CA ALA A 68 5.97 1.37 -17.61
C ALA A 68 6.75 2.08 -16.51
N TRP A 69 6.29 1.93 -15.27
CA TRP A 69 6.94 2.52 -14.09
C TRP A 69 6.70 1.69 -12.83
N ILE A 70 7.38 2.08 -11.75
CA ILE A 70 7.17 1.51 -10.41
C ILE A 70 6.47 2.55 -9.54
N GLU A 71 5.39 2.15 -8.88
CA GLU A 71 4.78 2.91 -7.79
C GLU A 71 5.20 2.29 -6.47
N VAL A 72 5.64 3.13 -5.53
CA VAL A 72 6.01 2.71 -4.18
C VAL A 72 5.20 3.51 -3.18
N TYR A 73 4.40 2.80 -2.39
CA TYR A 73 3.58 3.39 -1.33
C TYR A 73 4.11 2.94 0.02
N ALA A 74 4.50 3.90 0.86
CA ALA A 74 4.86 3.65 2.24
C ALA A 74 3.66 3.96 3.14
N GLY A 75 3.37 3.08 4.10
CA GLY A 75 2.24 3.21 5.00
C GLY A 75 2.46 2.54 6.35
N ILE A 76 1.55 2.83 7.28
CA ILE A 76 1.49 2.25 8.63
C ILE A 76 0.07 1.78 8.90
N ASP A 77 -0.07 0.69 9.66
CA ASP A 77 -1.38 0.26 10.12
C ASP A 77 -1.74 1.02 11.40
N ILE A 78 -2.80 1.82 11.32
CA ILE A 78 -3.33 2.59 12.44
C ILE A 78 -4.63 1.93 12.86
N ASN A 79 -4.68 1.45 14.10
CA ASN A 79 -5.94 0.97 14.69
C ASN A 79 -6.93 2.14 14.76
N PRO A 80 -8.07 2.11 14.04
CA PRO A 80 -9.02 3.21 14.07
C PRO A 80 -9.61 3.46 15.46
N ALA A 81 -9.71 2.42 16.31
CA ALA A 81 -10.17 2.58 17.69
C ALA A 81 -9.18 3.36 18.57
N ALA A 82 -7.91 3.47 18.16
CA ALA A 82 -6.91 4.31 18.84
C ALA A 82 -7.00 5.77 18.38
N LEU A 83 -7.71 6.08 17.29
CA LEU A 83 -7.90 7.44 16.82
C LEU A 83 -8.99 8.11 17.65
N THR A 84 -8.59 9.01 18.55
CA THR A 84 -9.54 9.95 19.16
C THR A 84 -9.73 11.09 18.19
N LEU A 85 -10.71 10.97 17.29
CA LEU A 85 -11.04 12.04 16.35
C LEU A 85 -11.83 13.13 17.09
N PRO A 86 -11.47 14.41 16.96
CA PRO A 86 -12.32 15.48 17.44
C PRO A 86 -13.65 15.44 16.68
N ALA A 87 -14.76 15.42 17.40
CA ALA A 87 -16.06 15.62 16.79
C ALA A 87 -16.07 17.02 16.16
N VAL A 88 -16.16 17.11 14.84
CA VAL A 88 -16.42 18.38 14.17
C VAL A 88 -17.92 18.66 14.37
N PRO A 89 -18.30 19.72 15.12
CA PRO A 89 -19.70 20.10 15.20
C PRO A 89 -20.19 20.41 13.78
N LEU A 90 -21.32 19.83 13.39
CA LEU A 90 -22.04 20.30 12.23
C LEU A 90 -22.69 21.61 12.67
N ASP A 91 -22.09 22.74 12.33
CA ASP A 91 -22.74 24.03 12.49
C ASP A 91 -24.06 23.98 11.69
N SER A 92 -25.18 24.16 12.42
CA SER A 92 -26.55 24.14 11.92
C SER A 92 -26.92 25.41 11.17
#